data_AF-A0AAQ4EBW6-F1
#
_entry.id   AF-A0AAQ4EBW6-F1
#
_cell.length_a   1.000
_cell.length_b   1.000
_cell.length_c   1.000
_cell.angle_alpha   90.00
_cell.angle_beta   90.00
_cell.angle_gamma   90.00
#
_symmetry.space_group_name_H-M   'P 1'
#
loop_
_entity.id
_entity.type
_entity.pdbx_description
1 polymer ?
#
loop_
_entity_poly.entity_id
_entity_poly.type
_entity_poly.pdbx_seq_one_letter_code
_entity_poly.pdbx_strand_id
1 'polypeptide(L)'
;MPVAERVPLPEQHVRLHEAFSTELRTLSGCAVAEKHLTQKAALLGLAEHHGLLARESCFIEFGAGRGRLSYWLAKILPGEGCRFLLIDKAASRHKFENKLKREQADVPDIRRLQVDIQHLCLGKVDLVRAHQGKLVGLCKHLCGEATDFALRCLVETASDASSRAQAFRGVLMATCCHHRCRWDSFVGRPFLESLGLDRMDFELLICLAGWATCTAREARAAAVVNSDHCVPQEPSAAVN
;
A
#
# COMPACT_ATOMS: atom_id res chain seq x y z
N MET A 1 7.12 1.07 38.60
CA MET A 1 7.38 0.04 37.59
C MET A 1 6.35 0.24 36.48
N PRO A 2 6.73 0.77 35.30
CA PRO A 2 5.78 0.88 34.22
C PRO A 2 5.37 -0.52 33.80
N VAL A 3 4.07 -0.75 33.66
CA VAL A 3 3.51 -2.00 33.17
C VAL A 3 4.10 -2.22 31.79
N ALA A 4 4.86 -3.30 31.60
CA ALA A 4 5.36 -3.68 30.28
C ALA A 4 4.14 -3.85 29.38
N GLU A 5 3.90 -2.86 28.52
CA GLU A 5 2.84 -2.90 27.52
C GLU A 5 3.13 -4.11 26.65
N ARG A 6 2.29 -5.14 26.74
CA ARG A 6 2.49 -6.38 25.98
C ARG A 6 2.43 -5.99 24.51
N VAL A 7 3.52 -6.21 23.79
CA VAL A 7 3.54 -6.06 22.33
C VAL A 7 2.39 -6.92 21.79
N PRO A 8 1.41 -6.31 21.09
CA PRO A 8 0.28 -7.08 20.55
C PRO A 8 0.82 -8.15 19.61
N LEU A 9 0.36 -9.39 19.79
CA LEU A 9 0.72 -10.47 18.90
C LEU A 9 0.15 -10.19 17.51
N PRO A 10 0.92 -10.45 16.43
CA PRO A 10 0.38 -10.35 15.08
C PRO A 10 -0.89 -11.20 14.93
N GLU A 11 -1.88 -10.68 14.21
CA GLU A 11 -3.09 -11.44 13.89
C GLU A 11 -2.71 -12.74 13.18
N GLN A 12 -3.13 -13.87 13.74
CA GLN A 12 -2.75 -15.18 13.23
C GLN A 12 -3.56 -15.59 11.99
N HIS A 13 -4.68 -14.92 11.71
CA HIS A 13 -5.50 -15.21 10.54
C HIS A 13 -6.10 -13.93 9.95
N VAL A 14 -5.63 -13.57 8.77
CA VAL A 14 -6.21 -12.47 7.99
C VAL A 14 -7.27 -13.06 7.05
N ARG A 15 -8.55 -12.76 7.32
CA ARG A 15 -9.65 -13.16 6.43
C ARG A 15 -9.46 -12.50 5.06
N LEU A 16 -9.54 -13.29 3.98
CA LEU A 16 -9.52 -12.77 2.62
C LEU A 16 -10.87 -12.16 2.27
N HIS A 17 -10.87 -10.99 1.65
CA HIS A 17 -12.09 -10.34 1.18
C HIS A 17 -12.78 -11.19 0.09
N GLU A 18 -14.08 -11.43 0.24
CA GLU A 18 -14.83 -12.40 -0.59
C GLU A 18 -14.85 -12.04 -2.08
N ALA A 19 -14.88 -10.74 -2.40
CA ALA A 19 -14.84 -10.22 -3.78
C ALA A 19 -13.70 -10.81 -4.64
N PHE A 20 -12.61 -11.28 -4.03
CA PHE A 20 -11.47 -11.85 -4.73
C PHE A 20 -11.63 -13.34 -5.05
N SER A 21 -12.61 -14.03 -4.46
CA SER A 21 -12.70 -15.50 -4.48
C SER A 21 -12.73 -16.10 -5.90
N THR A 22 -13.48 -15.49 -6.81
CA THR A 22 -13.57 -15.96 -8.19
C THR A 22 -12.25 -15.79 -8.92
N GLU A 23 -11.64 -14.60 -8.84
CA GLU A 23 -10.36 -14.33 -9.51
C GLU A 23 -9.22 -15.18 -8.91
N LEU A 24 -9.23 -15.43 -7.60
CA LEU A 24 -8.28 -16.32 -6.94
C LEU A 24 -8.39 -17.75 -7.46
N ARG A 25 -9.61 -18.28 -7.64
CA ARG A 25 -9.82 -19.60 -8.26
C ARG A 25 -9.33 -19.63 -9.70
N THR A 26 -9.60 -18.59 -10.48
CA THR A 26 -9.16 -18.49 -11.88
C THR A 26 -7.64 -18.45 -12.02
N LEU A 27 -6.95 -17.80 -11.09
CA LEU A 27 -5.48 -17.69 -11.09
C LEU A 27 -4.78 -18.82 -10.32
N SER A 28 -5.54 -19.83 -9.86
CA SER A 28 -4.99 -20.97 -9.14
C SER A 28 -3.90 -21.65 -9.98
N GLY A 29 -2.71 -21.81 -9.40
CA GLY A 29 -1.54 -22.40 -10.08
C GLY A 29 -0.60 -21.39 -10.72
N CYS A 30 -0.98 -20.10 -10.80
CA CYS A 30 -0.10 -19.01 -11.20
C CYS A 30 0.53 -18.35 -9.96
N ALA A 31 1.53 -19.00 -9.36
CA ALA A 31 2.08 -18.66 -8.04
C ALA A 31 2.34 -17.15 -7.79
N VAL A 32 2.93 -16.44 -8.77
CA VAL A 32 3.21 -15.00 -8.64
C VAL A 32 1.93 -14.16 -8.68
N ALA A 33 1.03 -14.47 -9.61
CA ALA A 33 -0.22 -13.74 -9.78
C ALA A 33 -1.16 -13.97 -8.59
N GLU A 34 -1.28 -15.23 -8.17
CA GLU A 34 -2.01 -15.69 -7.00
C GLU A 34 -1.50 -15.00 -5.74
N LYS A 35 -0.20 -15.08 -5.43
CA LYS A 35 0.42 -14.38 -4.29
C LYS A 35 0.06 -12.90 -4.26
N HIS A 36 0.19 -12.20 -5.40
CA HIS A 36 -0.11 -10.79 -5.44
C HIS A 36 -1.59 -10.48 -5.26
N LEU A 37 -2.49 -11.37 -5.67
CA LEU A 37 -3.92 -11.23 -5.50
C LEU A 37 -4.34 -11.54 -4.06
N THR A 38 -3.83 -12.63 -3.47
CA THR A 38 -4.03 -12.99 -2.06
C THR A 38 -3.61 -11.87 -1.12
N GLN A 39 -2.46 -11.23 -1.37
CA GLN A 39 -2.04 -10.06 -0.59
C GLN A 39 -3.04 -8.90 -0.63
N LYS A 40 -3.71 -8.65 -1.77
CA LYS A 40 -4.73 -7.59 -1.88
C LYS A 40 -6.03 -8.01 -1.20
N ALA A 41 -6.42 -9.27 -1.37
CA ALA A 41 -7.60 -9.83 -0.71
C ALA A 41 -7.46 -9.76 0.82
N ALA A 42 -6.27 -10.07 1.35
CA ALA A 42 -5.95 -9.95 2.78
C ALA A 42 -6.02 -8.49 3.25
N LEU A 43 -5.40 -7.55 2.52
CA LEU A 43 -5.45 -6.13 2.87
C LEU A 43 -6.88 -5.59 2.88
N LEU A 44 -7.66 -5.85 1.83
CA LEU A 44 -9.03 -5.36 1.80
C LEU A 44 -9.93 -6.10 2.80
N GLY A 45 -9.61 -7.34 3.18
CA GLY A 45 -10.29 -8.05 4.28
C GLY A 45 -10.04 -7.40 5.63
N LEU A 46 -8.80 -6.96 5.91
CA LEU A 46 -8.49 -6.14 7.09
C LEU A 46 -9.21 -4.79 7.06
N ALA A 47 -9.19 -4.12 5.89
CA ALA A 47 -9.89 -2.85 5.73
C ALA A 47 -11.38 -2.99 6.02
N GLU A 48 -12.02 -4.06 5.55
CA GLU A 48 -13.42 -4.35 5.82
C GLU A 48 -13.64 -4.64 7.31
N HIS A 49 -12.82 -5.51 7.91
CA HIS A 49 -12.91 -5.89 9.31
C HIS A 49 -12.82 -4.69 10.27
N HIS A 50 -11.92 -3.75 9.98
CA HIS A 50 -11.76 -2.52 10.77
C HIS A 50 -12.70 -1.37 10.32
N GLY A 51 -13.65 -1.63 9.43
CA GLY A 51 -14.64 -0.63 8.99
C GLY A 51 -14.04 0.56 8.23
N LEU A 52 -12.91 0.33 7.53
CA LEU A 52 -12.28 1.32 6.64
C LEU A 52 -12.95 1.36 5.26
N LEU A 53 -13.58 0.27 4.81
CA LEU A 53 -14.35 0.22 3.57
C LEU A 53 -15.73 0.85 3.75
N ALA A 54 -15.76 2.16 3.92
CA ALA A 54 -17.00 2.91 4.13
C ALA A 54 -17.44 3.64 2.86
N ARG A 55 -18.76 3.73 2.68
CA ARG A 55 -19.40 4.57 1.66
C ARG A 55 -18.94 6.02 1.79
N GLU A 56 -19.07 6.78 0.71
CA GLU A 56 -18.80 8.22 0.66
C GLU A 56 -17.41 8.59 1.18
N SER A 57 -16.44 7.68 1.07
CA SER A 57 -15.06 7.92 1.51
C SER A 57 -14.19 8.28 0.32
N CYS A 58 -13.12 9.02 0.59
CA CYS A 58 -12.05 9.27 -0.37
C CYS A 58 -10.87 8.36 -0.04
N PHE A 59 -10.65 7.36 -0.89
CA PHE A 59 -9.57 6.41 -0.77
C PHE A 59 -8.31 6.95 -1.46
N ILE A 60 -7.21 6.97 -0.72
CA ILE A 60 -5.93 7.49 -1.19
C ILE A 60 -4.95 6.32 -1.29
N GLU A 61 -4.66 5.86 -2.51
CA GLU A 61 -3.71 4.77 -2.77
C GLU A 61 -2.30 5.33 -2.98
N PHE A 62 -1.43 5.15 -1.97
CA PHE A 62 -0.01 5.51 -2.07
C PHE A 62 0.80 4.40 -2.72
N GLY A 63 1.66 4.76 -3.68
CA GLY A 63 2.41 3.78 -4.47
C GLY A 63 1.48 2.96 -5.35
N ALA A 64 0.53 3.63 -6.01
CA ALA A 64 -0.57 2.97 -6.70
C ALA A 64 -0.10 2.06 -7.86
N GLY A 65 1.06 2.33 -8.46
CA GLY A 65 1.58 1.62 -9.61
C GLY A 65 0.49 1.45 -10.67
N ARG A 66 0.11 0.20 -10.95
CA ARG A 66 -0.93 -0.11 -11.94
C ARG A 66 -2.38 0.16 -11.49
N GLY A 67 -2.62 0.70 -10.29
CA GLY A 67 -3.97 1.06 -9.79
C GLY A 67 -4.84 -0.14 -9.38
N ARG A 68 -4.22 -1.24 -8.96
CA ARG A 68 -4.95 -2.50 -8.69
C ARG A 68 -5.77 -2.45 -7.41
N LEU A 69 -5.34 -1.74 -6.36
CA LEU A 69 -6.09 -1.70 -5.11
C LEU A 69 -7.35 -0.86 -5.29
N SER A 70 -7.23 0.33 -5.88
CA SER A 70 -8.37 1.19 -6.24
C SER A 70 -9.36 0.51 -7.18
N TYR A 71 -8.89 -0.27 -8.15
CA TYR A 71 -9.79 -1.08 -9.00
C TYR A 71 -10.63 -2.07 -8.20
N TRP A 72 -10.04 -2.78 -7.23
CA TRP A 72 -10.80 -3.73 -6.41
C TRP A 72 -11.75 -3.02 -5.45
N LEU A 73 -11.32 -1.90 -4.85
CA LEU A 73 -12.20 -1.08 -4.01
C LEU A 73 -13.42 -0.58 -4.80
N ALA A 74 -13.23 -0.10 -6.03
CA ALA A 74 -14.34 0.33 -6.89
C ALA A 74 -15.29 -0.82 -7.25
N LYS A 75 -14.80 -2.07 -7.32
CA LYS A 75 -15.66 -3.26 -7.50
C LYS A 75 -16.40 -3.66 -6.23
N ILE A 76 -15.81 -3.42 -5.07
CA ILE A 76 -16.41 -3.74 -3.76
C ILE A 76 -17.46 -2.69 -3.37
N LEU A 77 -17.22 -1.42 -3.71
CA LEU A 77 -18.05 -0.27 -3.35
C LEU A 77 -18.65 0.43 -4.59
N PRO A 78 -19.40 -0.29 -5.47
CA PRO A 78 -19.98 0.32 -6.67
C PRO A 78 -21.09 1.32 -6.30
N GLY A 79 -21.05 2.53 -6.88
CA GLY A 79 -22.13 3.52 -6.74
C GLY A 79 -22.28 4.13 -5.33
N GLU A 80 -21.24 4.06 -4.49
CA GLU A 80 -21.32 4.51 -3.09
C GLU A 80 -20.81 5.94 -2.83
N GLY A 81 -20.73 6.79 -3.86
CA GLY A 81 -20.20 8.16 -3.72
C GLY A 81 -18.70 8.21 -3.37
N CYS A 82 -17.99 7.09 -3.50
CA CYS A 82 -16.58 6.97 -3.22
C CYS A 82 -15.72 7.67 -4.27
N ARG A 83 -14.62 8.27 -3.82
CA ARG A 83 -13.58 8.87 -4.69
C ARG A 83 -12.25 8.16 -4.49
N PHE A 84 -11.43 8.13 -5.53
CA PHE A 84 -10.13 7.47 -5.49
C PHE A 84 -9.03 8.42 -5.97
N LEU A 85 -8.04 8.63 -5.11
CA LEU A 85 -6.81 9.35 -5.43
C LEU A 85 -5.64 8.38 -5.49
N LEU A 86 -5.06 8.19 -6.67
CA LEU A 86 -3.90 7.34 -6.88
C LEU A 86 -2.66 8.21 -6.92
N ILE A 87 -1.66 7.89 -6.09
CA ILE A 87 -0.39 8.62 -6.02
C ILE A 87 0.73 7.67 -6.39
N ASP A 88 1.54 8.05 -7.38
CA ASP A 88 2.76 7.34 -7.72
C ASP A 88 3.81 8.31 -8.25
N LYS A 89 5.08 8.03 -7.96
CA LYS A 89 6.20 8.81 -8.51
C LYS A 89 6.44 8.50 -9.98
N ALA A 90 6.23 7.26 -10.38
CA ALA A 90 6.45 6.79 -11.75
C ALA A 90 5.25 7.09 -12.65
N ALA A 91 5.53 7.39 -13.92
CA ALA A 91 4.52 7.47 -14.97
C ALA A 91 4.01 6.06 -15.33
N SER A 92 3.20 5.47 -14.45
CA SER A 92 2.61 4.17 -14.68
C SER A 92 1.45 4.26 -15.68
N ARG A 93 1.30 3.25 -16.54
CA ARG A 93 0.16 3.13 -17.45
C ARG A 93 -1.12 2.90 -16.63
N HIS A 94 -2.18 3.66 -16.91
CA HIS A 94 -3.51 3.65 -16.27
C HIS A 94 -4.29 2.33 -16.53
N LYS A 95 -3.64 1.18 -16.35
CA LYS A 95 -4.10 -0.12 -16.84
C LYS A 95 -5.42 -0.53 -16.17
N PHE A 96 -5.50 -0.42 -14.85
CA PHE A 96 -6.68 -0.89 -14.12
C PHE A 96 -7.78 0.17 -14.05
N GLU A 97 -7.45 1.45 -14.16
CA GLU A 97 -8.43 2.51 -14.40
C GLU A 97 -9.14 2.29 -15.75
N ASN A 98 -8.39 1.99 -16.81
CA ASN A 98 -8.95 1.67 -18.13
C ASN A 98 -9.70 0.33 -18.14
N LYS A 99 -9.27 -0.65 -17.33
CA LYS A 99 -10.03 -1.91 -17.15
C LYS A 99 -11.37 -1.62 -16.49
N LEU A 100 -11.39 -0.84 -15.40
CA LEU A 100 -12.61 -0.47 -14.70
C LEU A 100 -13.62 0.24 -15.62
N LYS A 101 -13.15 1.22 -16.42
CA LYS A 101 -13.98 1.93 -17.40
C LYS A 101 -14.60 1.06 -18.48
N ARG A 102 -14.03 -0.12 -18.77
CA ARG A 102 -14.58 -1.09 -19.73
C ARG A 102 -15.57 -2.05 -19.07
N GLU A 103 -15.42 -2.30 -17.78
CA GLU A 103 -16.23 -3.28 -17.03
C GLU A 103 -17.45 -2.65 -16.34
N GLN A 104 -17.40 -1.35 -16.03
CA GLN A 104 -18.46 -0.65 -15.31
C GLN A 104 -18.92 0.59 -16.08
N ALA A 105 -20.24 0.77 -16.19
CA ALA A 105 -20.83 1.95 -16.82
C ALA A 105 -20.76 3.18 -15.90
N ASP A 106 -20.97 2.98 -14.60
CA ASP A 106 -20.86 4.02 -13.57
C ASP A 106 -19.54 3.86 -12.82
N VAL A 107 -18.52 4.56 -13.30
CA VAL A 107 -17.16 4.51 -12.75
C VAL A 107 -17.03 5.61 -11.69
N PRO A 108 -16.54 5.31 -10.48
CA PRO A 108 -16.32 6.33 -9.47
C PRO A 108 -15.31 7.39 -9.95
N ASP A 109 -15.28 8.55 -9.27
CA ASP A 109 -14.30 9.60 -9.56
C ASP A 109 -12.89 9.12 -9.17
N ILE A 110 -12.07 8.82 -10.19
CA ILE A 110 -10.70 8.35 -10.04
C ILE A 110 -9.75 9.40 -10.62
N ARG A 111 -8.85 9.92 -9.79
CA ARG A 111 -7.76 10.81 -10.21
C ARG A 111 -6.42 10.21 -9.86
N ARG A 112 -5.43 10.46 -10.71
CA ARG A 112 -4.04 10.08 -10.48
C ARG A 112 -3.16 11.31 -10.44
N LEU A 113 -2.27 11.36 -9.45
CA LEU A 113 -1.21 12.33 -9.34
C LEU A 113 0.14 11.63 -9.51
N GLN A 114 0.89 12.08 -10.50
CA GLN A 114 2.28 11.68 -10.65
C GLN A 114 3.16 12.62 -9.83
N VAL A 115 3.49 12.22 -8.61
CA VAL A 115 4.21 13.07 -7.65
C VAL A 115 4.98 12.21 -6.66
N ASP A 116 6.14 12.71 -6.22
CA ASP A 116 6.83 12.12 -5.09
C ASP A 116 6.09 12.47 -3.80
N ILE A 117 5.80 11.48 -2.95
CA ILE A 117 5.03 11.67 -1.71
C ILE A 117 5.73 12.67 -0.79
N GLN A 118 7.07 12.75 -0.83
CA GLN A 118 7.85 13.73 -0.05
C GLN A 118 7.50 15.19 -0.37
N HIS A 119 6.88 15.46 -1.52
CA HIS A 119 6.47 16.81 -1.95
C HIS A 119 4.95 16.98 -2.02
N LEU A 120 4.19 15.96 -1.63
CA LEU A 120 2.75 15.98 -1.71
C LEU A 120 2.15 16.71 -0.51
N CYS A 121 1.43 17.80 -0.78
CA CYS A 121 0.52 18.42 0.18
C CYS A 121 -0.91 17.94 -0.11
N LEU A 122 -1.32 16.84 0.52
CA LEU A 122 -2.59 16.17 0.24
C LEU A 122 -3.80 17.08 0.48
N GLY A 123 -3.79 17.89 1.54
CA GLY A 123 -4.83 18.89 1.83
C GLY A 123 -5.00 19.98 0.75
N LYS A 124 -4.06 20.13 -0.19
CA LYS A 124 -4.16 21.06 -1.33
C LYS A 124 -4.69 20.42 -2.60
N VAL A 125 -4.90 19.10 -2.63
CA VAL A 125 -5.40 18.40 -3.82
C VAL A 125 -6.90 18.63 -3.97
N ASP A 126 -7.35 19.12 -5.14
CA ASP A 126 -8.75 19.50 -5.36
C ASP A 126 -9.75 18.38 -5.07
N LEU A 127 -9.44 17.14 -5.48
CA LEU A 127 -10.32 15.98 -5.22
C LEU A 127 -10.52 15.74 -3.72
N VAL A 128 -9.45 15.96 -2.93
CA VAL A 128 -9.48 15.88 -1.47
C VAL A 128 -10.23 17.09 -0.95
N ARG A 129 -9.83 18.33 -1.26
CA ARG A 129 -10.50 19.56 -0.78
C ARG A 129 -12.00 19.61 -1.03
N ALA A 130 -12.44 19.12 -2.18
CA ALA A 130 -13.86 19.13 -2.58
C ALA A 130 -14.67 17.96 -2.02
N HIS A 131 -14.04 17.02 -1.31
CA HIS A 131 -14.73 15.90 -0.68
C HIS A 131 -15.23 16.32 0.72
N GLN A 132 -16.35 15.78 1.18
CA GLN A 132 -16.89 16.09 2.51
C GLN A 132 -16.90 14.87 3.44
N GLY A 133 -16.65 13.69 2.88
CA GLY A 133 -16.57 12.45 3.62
C GLY A 133 -15.19 12.21 4.25
N LYS A 134 -15.01 11.00 4.76
CA LYS A 134 -13.79 10.62 5.47
C LYS A 134 -12.68 10.19 4.52
N LEU A 135 -11.44 10.44 4.93
CA LEU A 135 -10.26 10.02 4.20
C LEU A 135 -9.78 8.65 4.69
N VAL A 136 -9.37 7.79 3.74
CA VAL A 136 -8.79 6.48 4.04
C VAL A 136 -7.49 6.33 3.26
N GLY A 137 -6.36 6.26 3.97
CA GLY A 137 -5.05 6.04 3.36
C GLY A 137 -4.78 4.55 3.17
N LEU A 138 -4.40 4.13 1.97
CA LEU A 138 -4.19 2.72 1.63
C LEU A 138 -2.87 2.51 0.92
N CYS A 139 -2.22 1.39 1.20
CA CYS A 139 -1.01 0.98 0.53
C CYS A 139 -0.81 -0.55 0.56
N LYS A 140 -0.44 -1.11 -0.59
CA LYS A 140 0.07 -2.49 -0.68
C LYS A 140 1.60 -2.58 -0.60
N HIS A 141 2.30 -1.74 -1.36
CA HIS A 141 3.75 -1.73 -1.43
C HIS A 141 4.23 -0.29 -1.44
N LEU A 142 4.81 0.13 -0.33
CA LEU A 142 5.49 1.41 -0.22
C LEU A 142 6.85 1.15 0.39
N CYS A 143 7.87 1.54 -0.36
CA CYS A 143 9.23 1.08 -0.12
C CYS A 143 10.04 2.15 0.61
N GLY A 144 10.87 1.72 1.56
CA GLY A 144 11.76 2.59 2.31
C GLY A 144 10.99 3.71 3.01
N GLU A 145 11.49 4.94 2.83
CA GLU A 145 11.00 6.17 3.47
C GLU A 145 9.62 6.60 2.99
N ALA A 146 9.11 6.03 1.90
CA ALA A 146 7.83 6.43 1.35
C ALA A 146 6.66 6.15 2.30
N THR A 147 6.76 5.14 3.17
CA THR A 147 5.79 4.88 4.25
C THR A 147 5.73 6.05 5.22
N ASP A 148 6.89 6.52 5.67
CA ASP A 148 7.03 7.64 6.59
C ASP A 148 6.57 8.97 5.96
N PHE A 149 6.87 9.19 4.68
CA PHE A 149 6.34 10.34 3.93
C PHE A 149 4.81 10.30 3.83
N ALA A 150 4.22 9.14 3.56
CA ALA A 150 2.77 9.00 3.50
C ALA A 150 2.12 9.25 4.88
N LEU A 151 2.67 8.69 5.97
CA LEU A 151 2.16 8.94 7.32
C LEU A 151 2.21 10.43 7.69
N ARG A 152 3.33 11.11 7.45
CA ARG A 152 3.45 12.57 7.66
C ARG A 152 2.41 13.35 6.85
N CYS A 153 2.32 13.05 5.55
CA CYS A 153 1.37 13.70 4.65
C CYS A 153 -0.09 13.58 5.15
N LEU A 154 -0.48 12.41 5.67
CA LEU A 154 -1.82 12.15 6.20
C LEU A 154 -2.06 12.88 7.52
N VAL A 155 -1.09 12.86 8.44
CA VAL A 155 -1.19 13.54 9.75
C VAL A 155 -1.20 15.06 9.60
N GLU A 156 -0.37 15.61 8.72
CA GLU A 156 -0.36 17.04 8.40
C GLU A 156 -1.71 17.47 7.82
N THR A 157 -2.29 16.66 6.92
CA THR A 157 -3.61 16.94 6.33
C THR A 157 -4.72 16.90 7.38
N ALA A 158 -4.64 15.99 8.35
CA ALA A 158 -5.60 15.90 9.46
C ALA A 158 -5.47 17.05 10.47
N SER A 159 -4.26 17.61 10.61
CA SER A 159 -3.94 18.66 11.58
C SER A 159 -4.14 20.07 11.03
N ASP A 160 -4.29 20.23 9.72
CA ASP A 160 -4.47 21.53 9.09
C ASP A 160 -5.84 22.15 9.47
N ALA A 161 -5.79 23.25 10.22
CA ALA A 161 -6.98 24.01 10.61
C ALA A 161 -7.76 24.57 9.40
N SER A 162 -7.14 24.64 8.23
CA SER A 162 -7.77 25.05 6.97
C SER A 162 -8.54 23.91 6.30
N SER A 163 -8.23 22.65 6.64
CA SER A 163 -8.87 21.43 6.14
C SER A 163 -9.94 20.86 7.10
N ARG A 164 -10.35 21.64 8.11
CA ARG A 164 -11.29 21.37 9.25
C ARG A 164 -12.58 20.58 8.97
N ALA A 165 -12.87 20.20 7.73
CA ALA A 165 -14.04 19.41 7.36
C ALA A 165 -13.77 17.91 7.17
N GLN A 166 -12.51 17.42 7.17
CA GLN A 166 -12.23 16.02 6.81
C GLN A 166 -11.57 15.22 7.91
N ALA A 167 -12.37 14.47 8.66
CA ALA A 167 -11.87 13.48 9.59
C ALA A 167 -11.22 12.30 8.84
N PHE A 168 -10.00 11.96 9.21
CA PHE A 168 -9.41 10.67 8.81
C PHE A 168 -10.20 9.53 9.44
N ARG A 169 -10.57 8.53 8.63
CA ARG A 169 -11.15 7.29 9.15
C ARG A 169 -10.08 6.32 9.62
N GLY A 170 -8.98 6.24 8.87
CA GLY A 170 -7.86 5.38 9.22
C GLY A 170 -6.91 5.18 8.05
N VAL A 171 -5.89 4.35 8.30
CA VAL A 171 -4.88 3.98 7.32
C VAL A 171 -4.67 2.48 7.32
N LEU A 172 -4.36 1.92 6.16
CA LEU A 172 -3.92 0.54 6.01
C LEU A 172 -2.65 0.53 5.17
N MET A 173 -1.54 0.08 5.75
CA MET A 173 -0.24 0.10 5.09
C MET A 173 0.46 -1.25 5.23
N ALA A 174 0.77 -1.89 4.10
CA ALA A 174 1.65 -3.05 4.07
C ALA A 174 3.12 -2.63 3.91
N THR A 175 3.85 -2.62 5.02
CA THR A 175 5.29 -2.30 5.05
C THR A 175 6.13 -3.48 4.60
N CYS A 176 6.53 -3.51 3.31
CA CYS A 176 7.35 -4.61 2.78
C CYS A 176 8.86 -4.30 2.76
N CYS A 177 9.25 -3.03 2.65
CA CYS A 177 10.65 -2.62 2.54
C CYS A 177 10.98 -1.45 3.47
N HIS A 178 10.30 -1.36 4.61
CA HIS A 178 10.52 -0.26 5.57
C HIS A 178 11.90 -0.31 6.20
N HIS A 179 12.55 -1.48 6.23
CA HIS A 179 13.98 -1.63 6.56
C HIS A 179 14.93 -0.86 5.61
N ARG A 180 14.44 -0.29 4.49
CA ARG A 180 15.22 0.60 3.63
C ARG A 180 15.03 2.08 3.97
N CYS A 181 14.29 2.37 5.03
CA CYS A 181 14.09 3.73 5.52
C CYS A 181 15.41 4.30 6.06
N ARG A 182 15.54 5.62 5.99
CA ARG A 182 16.68 6.34 6.56
C ARG A 182 16.25 6.98 7.86
N TRP A 183 17.20 7.10 8.79
CA TRP A 183 17.00 7.74 10.09
C TRP A 183 16.32 9.11 9.98
N ASP A 184 16.73 9.92 9.02
CA ASP A 184 16.25 11.30 8.87
C ASP A 184 14.78 11.41 8.42
N SER A 185 14.24 10.34 7.84
CA SER A 185 12.84 10.28 7.42
C SER A 185 11.97 9.45 8.35
N PHE A 186 12.55 8.68 9.27
CA PHE A 186 11.83 7.74 10.10
C PHE A 186 10.93 8.46 11.12
N VAL A 187 9.61 8.25 11.06
CA VAL A 187 8.65 8.94 11.95
C VAL A 187 8.72 8.45 13.39
N GLY A 188 9.21 7.22 13.62
CA GLY A 188 9.34 6.64 14.96
C GLY A 188 10.58 7.10 15.73
N ARG A 189 11.35 8.07 15.20
CA ARG A 189 12.59 8.53 15.82
C ARG A 189 12.43 8.95 17.29
N PRO A 190 11.42 9.77 17.68
CA PRO A 190 11.25 10.15 19.08
C PRO A 190 11.00 8.97 20.01
N PHE A 191 10.34 7.91 19.52
CA PHE A 191 10.12 6.69 20.30
C PHE A 191 11.43 5.93 20.51
N LEU A 192 12.25 5.76 19.47
CA LEU A 192 13.57 5.12 19.61
C LEU A 192 14.49 5.92 20.53
N GLU A 193 14.54 7.25 20.37
CA GLU A 193 15.31 8.14 21.23
C GLU A 193 14.86 8.04 22.70
N SER A 194 13.54 7.88 22.96
CA SER A 194 13.02 7.68 24.32
C SER A 194 13.45 6.36 24.97
N LEU A 195 13.84 5.38 24.17
CA LEU A 195 14.41 4.11 24.61
C LEU A 195 15.95 4.17 24.73
N GLY A 196 16.56 5.33 24.47
CA GLY A 196 18.01 5.50 24.44
C GLY A 196 18.67 4.97 23.17
N LEU A 197 17.91 4.72 22.11
CA LEU A 197 18.42 4.23 20.83
C LEU A 197 18.72 5.40 19.88
N ASP A 198 19.91 5.38 19.31
CA ASP A 198 20.38 6.44 18.41
C ASP A 198 20.37 6.00 16.93
N ARG A 199 21.02 6.82 16.08
CA ARG A 199 21.15 6.54 14.65
C ARG A 199 21.90 5.23 14.36
N MET A 200 22.94 4.91 15.13
CA MET A 200 23.72 3.69 14.98
C MET A 200 22.84 2.48 15.33
N ASP A 201 22.09 2.55 16.43
CA ASP A 201 21.15 1.49 16.81
C ASP A 201 20.07 1.28 15.74
N PHE A 202 19.53 2.36 15.17
CA PHE A 202 18.59 2.27 14.06
C PHE A 202 19.18 1.59 12.83
N GLU A 203 20.42 1.94 12.46
CA GLU A 203 21.13 1.30 11.34
C GLU A 203 21.28 -0.22 11.56
N LEU A 204 21.50 -0.66 12.81
CA LEU A 204 21.49 -2.08 13.18
C LEU A 204 20.08 -2.69 13.11
N LEU A 205 19.07 -2.00 13.64
CA LEU A 205 17.67 -2.46 13.61
C LEU A 205 17.17 -2.70 12.19
N ILE A 206 17.46 -1.80 11.25
CA ILE A 206 17.07 -1.98 9.86
C ILE A 206 17.84 -3.11 9.18
N CYS A 207 19.10 -3.36 9.56
CA CYS A 207 19.85 -4.53 9.09
C CYS A 207 19.19 -5.84 9.55
N LEU A 208 18.83 -5.91 10.84
CA LEU A 208 18.12 -7.06 11.43
C LEU A 208 16.75 -7.27 10.78
N ALA A 209 15.96 -6.20 10.62
CA ALA A 209 14.64 -6.26 9.99
C ALA A 209 14.71 -6.67 8.51
N GLY A 210 15.80 -6.32 7.82
CA GLY A 210 16.06 -6.71 6.44
C GLY A 210 16.43 -8.19 6.25
N TRP A 211 16.77 -8.92 7.32
CA TRP A 211 17.37 -10.26 7.24
C TRP A 211 16.55 -11.25 6.41
N ALA A 212 15.22 -11.31 6.61
CA ALA A 212 14.33 -12.18 5.84
C ALA A 212 14.16 -11.78 4.36
N THR A 213 14.55 -10.56 3.99
CA THR A 213 14.53 -10.07 2.61
C THR A 213 15.89 -10.15 1.90
N CYS A 214 16.99 -10.28 2.66
CA CYS A 214 18.34 -10.42 2.13
C CYS A 214 18.67 -11.86 1.70
N THR A 215 18.18 -12.88 2.42
CA THR A 215 18.45 -14.30 2.11
C THR A 215 17.89 -14.75 0.75
N ALA A 216 16.88 -14.06 0.22
CA ALA A 216 16.33 -14.34 -1.11
C ALA A 216 17.27 -13.94 -2.27
N ARG A 217 18.24 -13.04 -2.05
CA ARG A 217 19.24 -12.66 -3.07
C ARG A 217 20.35 -13.69 -3.17
N GLU A 218 20.77 -14.27 -2.05
CA GLU A 218 21.79 -15.34 -2.03
C GLU A 218 21.27 -16.63 -2.66
N ALA A 219 20.02 -17.03 -2.40
CA ALA A 219 19.43 -18.21 -3.04
C ALA A 219 19.29 -18.06 -4.57
N ARG A 220 19.03 -16.84 -5.07
CA ARG A 220 19.00 -16.55 -6.52
C ARG A 220 20.39 -16.43 -7.13
N ALA A 221 21.36 -15.86 -6.41
CA ALA A 221 22.75 -15.80 -6.86
C ALA A 221 23.37 -17.21 -6.94
N ALA A 222 23.12 -18.07 -5.93
CA ALA A 222 23.57 -19.46 -5.92
C ALA A 222 22.92 -20.31 -7.02
N ALA A 223 21.66 -20.04 -7.37
CA ALA A 223 20.98 -20.72 -8.48
C ALA A 223 21.54 -20.32 -9.86
N VAL A 224 21.97 -19.05 -10.02
CA VAL A 224 22.56 -18.55 -11.29
C VAL A 224 23.99 -19.06 -11.50
N VAL A 225 24.73 -19.36 -10.44
CA VAL A 225 26.10 -19.90 -10.53
C VAL A 225 26.12 -21.40 -10.85
N ASN A 226 25.01 -22.13 -10.62
CA ASN A 226 24.91 -23.58 -10.84
C ASN A 226 24.12 -24.00 -12.09
N SER A 227 23.69 -23.07 -12.95
CA SER A 227 23.03 -23.40 -14.21
C SER A 227 23.85 -22.93 -15.39
N ASP A 228 24.83 -23.75 -15.79
CA ASP A 228 25.32 -23.70 -17.15
C ASP A 228 24.19 -24.11 -18.11
N HIS A 229 23.91 -23.20 -19.05
CA HIS A 229 23.18 -23.42 -20.30
C HIS A 229 21.71 -23.89 -20.23
N CYS A 230 20.80 -22.92 -20.12
CA CYS A 230 19.57 -22.96 -20.92
C CYS A 230 19.06 -21.53 -21.15
N VAL A 231 19.11 -21.05 -22.40
CA VAL A 231 18.53 -19.77 -22.82
C VAL A 231 17.00 -19.87 -22.66
N PRO A 232 16.34 -19.00 -21.86
CA PRO A 232 14.89 -18.94 -21.87
C PRO A 232 14.44 -18.31 -23.19
N GLN A 233 13.88 -19.12 -24.08
CA GLN A 233 13.04 -18.60 -25.16
C GLN A 233 11.86 -17.87 -24.53
N GLU A 234 11.69 -16.59 -24.86
CA GLU A 234 10.46 -15.87 -24.56
C GLU A 234 9.29 -16.57 -25.25
N PRO A 235 8.23 -16.98 -24.54
CA PRO A 235 6.98 -17.29 -25.20
C PRO A 235 6.39 -15.99 -25.75
N SER A 236 6.52 -15.85 -27.07
CA SER A 236 5.73 -14.98 -27.92
C SER A 236 4.24 -15.10 -27.57
N ALA A 237 3.63 -13.94 -27.36
CA ALA A 237 2.20 -13.65 -27.46
C ALA A 237 1.21 -14.34 -26.48
N ALA A 238 0.18 -13.56 -26.16
CA ALA A 238 -1.10 -13.93 -25.55
C ALA A 238 -1.10 -14.30 -24.07
N VAL A 239 -1.54 -13.37 -23.21
CA VAL A 239 -2.71 -13.54 -22.30
C VAL A 239 -3.28 -12.14 -21.97
N ASN A 240 -4.57 -11.96 -22.28
CA ASN A 240 -5.37 -10.73 -22.16
C ASN A 240 -5.59 -10.24 -20.71
#